data_AF-A0A4R9WAL0-F1
#
_entry.id   AF-A0A4R9WAL0-F1
#
_cell.length_a   1.000
_cell.length_b   1.000
_cell.length_c   1.000
_cell.angle_alpha   90.00
_cell.angle_beta   90.00
_cell.angle_gamma   90.00
#
_symmetry.space_group_name_H-M   'P 1'
#
loop_
_entity.id
_entity.type
_entity.pdbx_description
1 polymer ?
#
loop_
_entity_poly.entity_id
_entity_poly.type
_entity_poly.pdbx_seq_one_letter_code
_entity_poly.pdbx_strand_id
1 'polypeptide(L)'
;MAVPLGPAARRRVRVATALMDYIAAINEGQGKVTIPADRIIAKNAEGQNAAVTLEEIGSFIERMTQAGKLTNVEVMPDSYAFRIVRKPLTMRSHAKAGTSQSPGIGQIMRVVLAAVDAGAKHHAAVRSAVSKALALPVRTTARHVSEHSFEDRLALCIEQHKSLGYIQREGRAISILPRGHARLQDNRPFEGDEIPKKYRRPDKGPNTVRQLPAVNARDANRLLQTIPTLPPERLIVLWSNAVKVLSVASGTAEHERARKVLDAVETAWDALDKKRDDEFAWPSTEVRGHSGTLTVPAFRSEGMLSYLEYRVGKTASLPAVLRQSILARVFEGRLPRVFDAEYMRAWGSPASAQRLRKMAESLAAFARNGKRSGVERLEEAIRQWEQDLEFLYERYYVGRFGFGWPTTSINDPGRMLVHR
;
A
#
# COMPACT_ATOMS: atom_id res chain seq x y z
N MET A 1 -19.28 28.28 12.30
CA MET A 1 -17.95 28.85 11.98
C MET A 1 -17.02 28.54 13.14
N ALA A 2 -15.85 27.95 12.92
CA ALA A 2 -14.90 27.64 14.01
C ALA A 2 -14.09 28.90 14.36
N VAL A 3 -14.06 29.27 15.65
CA VAL A 3 -13.26 30.40 16.13
C VAL A 3 -11.77 30.03 16.06
N PRO A 4 -10.92 30.84 15.41
CA PRO A 4 -9.50 30.52 15.29
C PRO A 4 -8.83 30.52 16.68
N LEU A 5 -8.03 29.49 16.95
CA LEU A 5 -7.26 29.39 18.19
C LEU A 5 -6.27 30.54 18.32
N GLY A 6 -6.20 31.15 19.51
CA GLY A 6 -5.22 32.18 19.82
C GLY A 6 -3.76 31.67 19.79
N PRO A 7 -2.75 32.56 19.70
CA PRO A 7 -1.34 32.19 19.55
C PRO A 7 -0.82 31.23 20.64
N ALA A 8 -1.19 31.45 21.90
CA ALA A 8 -0.80 30.58 23.01
C ALA A 8 -1.39 29.17 22.89
N ALA A 9 -2.65 29.05 22.46
CA ALA A 9 -3.29 27.74 22.24
C ALA A 9 -2.61 26.98 21.08
N ARG A 10 -2.24 27.70 20.00
CA ARG A 10 -1.49 27.11 18.88
C ARG A 10 -0.12 26.59 19.30
N ARG A 11 0.61 27.32 20.15
CA ARG A 11 1.89 26.88 20.71
C ARG A 11 1.73 25.62 21.57
N ARG A 12 0.73 25.59 22.46
CA ARG A 12 0.44 24.40 23.30
C ARG A 12 0.16 23.14 22.48
N VAL A 13 -0.60 23.25 21.39
CA VAL A 13 -0.88 22.11 20.49
C VAL A 13 0.41 21.62 19.83
N ARG A 14 1.25 22.53 19.34
CA ARG A 14 2.52 22.16 18.69
C ARG A 14 3.52 21.51 19.65
N VAL A 15 3.62 22.04 20.87
CA VAL A 15 4.43 21.44 21.94
C VAL A 15 3.92 20.04 22.27
N ALA A 16 2.60 19.86 22.41
CA ALA A 16 2.00 18.55 22.65
C ALA A 16 2.29 17.55 21.52
N THR A 17 2.22 17.99 20.26
CA THR A 17 2.57 17.15 19.10
C THR A 17 4.04 16.75 19.14
N ALA A 18 4.97 17.71 19.30
CA ALA A 18 6.40 17.43 19.35
C ALA A 18 6.78 16.47 20.50
N LEU A 19 6.15 16.63 21.66
CA LEU A 19 6.32 15.71 22.81
C LEU A 19 5.80 14.31 22.50
N MET A 20 4.64 14.18 21.84
CA MET A 20 4.07 12.88 21.48
C MET A 20 4.93 12.16 20.43
N ASP A 21 5.47 12.87 19.45
CA ASP A 21 6.36 12.32 18.43
C ASP A 21 7.68 11.84 19.07
N TYR A 22 8.25 12.63 19.98
CA TYR A 22 9.44 12.24 20.75
C TYR A 22 9.19 11.00 21.60
N ILE A 23 8.05 10.95 22.31
CA ILE A 23 7.64 9.79 23.10
C ILE A 23 7.44 8.56 22.20
N ALA A 24 6.82 8.71 21.02
CA ALA A 24 6.61 7.61 20.09
C ALA A 24 7.93 7.04 19.56
N ALA A 25 8.90 7.90 19.24
CA ALA A 25 10.22 7.50 18.74
C ALA A 25 11.06 6.71 19.76
N ILE A 26 10.87 6.97 21.06
CA ILE A 26 11.68 6.35 22.13
C ILE A 26 11.02 5.09 22.71
N ASN A 27 9.73 4.87 22.44
CA ASN A 27 8.93 3.80 23.06
C ASN A 27 9.02 2.44 22.32
N GLU A 28 10.09 2.18 21.57
CA GLU A 28 10.38 0.87 20.97
C GLU A 28 10.90 -0.18 21.99
N GLY A 29 11.22 0.22 23.23
CA GLY A 29 11.57 -0.69 24.33
C GLY A 29 10.91 -0.29 25.64
N GLN A 30 10.18 -1.21 26.29
CA GLN A 30 9.42 -0.92 27.50
C GLN A 30 10.33 -0.59 28.70
N GLY A 31 10.05 0.51 29.41
CA GLY A 31 10.58 0.67 30.78
C GLY A 31 10.34 2.03 31.43
N LYS A 32 10.95 3.08 30.91
CA LYS A 32 10.97 4.43 31.49
C LYS A 32 11.33 5.41 30.38
N VAL A 33 10.52 6.44 30.16
CA VAL A 33 10.80 7.48 29.16
C VAL A 33 11.36 8.68 29.91
N THR A 34 12.56 9.12 29.54
CA THR A 34 13.18 10.35 30.06
C THR A 34 13.18 11.39 28.96
N ILE A 35 12.59 12.55 29.25
CA ILE A 35 12.53 13.70 28.34
C ILE A 35 13.46 14.79 28.87
N PRO A 36 14.62 15.01 28.25
CA PRO A 36 15.48 16.13 28.56
C PRO A 36 14.94 17.41 27.88
N ALA A 37 14.92 18.53 28.60
CA ALA A 37 14.26 19.76 28.15
C ALA A 37 14.92 20.41 26.92
N ASP A 38 16.21 20.18 26.75
CA ASP A 38 17.04 20.73 25.67
C ASP A 38 16.81 20.05 24.30
N ARG A 39 16.19 18.86 24.26
CA ARG A 39 16.05 18.08 23.03
C ARG A 39 14.75 18.28 22.27
N ILE A 40 13.78 19.00 22.82
CA ILE A 40 12.48 19.18 22.17
C ILE A 40 12.36 20.59 21.61
N ILE A 41 12.13 20.65 20.30
CA ILE A 41 11.95 21.88 19.55
C ILE A 41 10.50 21.94 19.06
N ALA A 42 9.80 23.03 19.34
CA ALA A 42 8.47 23.30 18.83
C ALA A 42 8.40 24.69 18.19
N LYS A 43 7.49 24.88 17.24
CA LYS A 43 7.31 26.19 16.60
C LYS A 43 6.60 27.16 17.55
N ASN A 44 7.21 28.33 17.81
CA ASN A 44 6.61 29.43 18.56
C ASN A 44 5.41 30.06 17.83
N ALA A 45 4.82 31.11 18.39
CA ALA A 45 3.63 31.77 17.82
C ALA A 45 3.91 32.35 16.42
N GLU A 46 5.15 32.75 16.18
CA GLU A 46 5.69 33.33 14.95
C GLU A 46 6.11 32.24 13.93
N GLY A 47 6.04 30.96 14.31
CA GLY A 47 6.36 29.83 13.45
C GLY A 47 7.84 29.44 13.40
N GLN A 48 8.69 30.08 14.21
CA GLN A 48 10.11 29.77 14.34
C GLN A 48 10.33 28.63 15.32
N ASN A 49 11.37 27.83 15.07
CA ASN A 49 11.78 26.75 15.96
C ASN A 49 12.31 27.34 17.27
N ALA A 50 11.69 26.98 18.40
CA ALA A 50 12.12 27.36 19.73
C ALA A 50 12.21 26.11 20.62
N ALA A 51 13.16 26.11 21.55
CA ALA A 51 13.22 25.07 22.57
C ALA A 51 11.95 25.10 23.43
N VAL A 52 11.40 23.93 23.71
CA VAL A 52 10.27 23.79 24.63
C VAL A 52 10.78 24.00 26.05
N THR A 53 10.13 24.86 26.82
CA THR A 53 10.57 25.14 28.20
C THR A 53 10.18 24.01 29.15
N LEU A 54 10.89 23.88 30.27
CA LEU A 54 10.54 22.93 31.34
C LEU A 54 9.09 23.11 31.83
N GLU A 55 8.62 24.35 31.93
CA GLU A 55 7.24 24.66 32.33
C GLU A 55 6.20 24.13 31.32
N GLU A 56 6.50 24.19 30.03
CA GLU A 56 5.63 23.67 28.97
C GLU A 56 5.57 22.14 28.99
N ILE A 57 6.72 21.48 29.23
CA ILE A 57 6.80 20.03 29.40
C ILE A 57 6.04 19.60 30.66
N GLY A 58 6.25 20.28 31.79
CA GLY A 58 5.55 20.04 33.05
C GLY A 58 4.04 20.16 32.89
N SER A 59 3.57 21.24 32.25
CA SER A 59 2.15 21.47 31.96
C SER A 59 1.53 20.36 31.09
N PHE A 60 2.30 19.80 30.16
CA PHE A 60 1.85 18.68 29.33
C PHE A 60 1.76 17.38 30.14
N ILE A 61 2.80 17.07 30.91
CA ILE A 61 2.88 15.85 31.73
C ILE A 61 1.79 15.85 32.80
N GLU A 62 1.52 16.99 33.42
CA GLU A 62 0.44 17.13 34.41
C GLU A 62 -0.92 16.79 33.78
N ARG A 63 -1.24 17.38 32.61
CA ARG A 63 -2.49 17.06 31.88
C ARG A 63 -2.59 15.57 31.53
N MET A 64 -1.50 14.96 31.08
CA MET A 64 -1.48 13.55 30.70
C MET A 64 -1.59 12.62 31.92
N THR A 65 -1.06 13.05 33.07
CA THR A 65 -1.20 12.35 34.36
C THR A 65 -2.64 12.45 34.88
N GLN A 66 -3.24 13.65 34.85
CA GLN A 66 -4.65 13.86 35.18
C GLN A 66 -5.59 13.05 34.26
N ALA A 67 -5.24 12.88 32.99
CA ALA A 67 -5.96 12.03 32.04
C ALA A 67 -5.72 10.51 32.24
N GLY A 68 -4.89 10.12 33.21
CA GLY A 68 -4.54 8.73 33.52
C GLY A 68 -3.75 8.03 32.40
N LYS A 69 -3.00 8.79 31.60
CA LYS A 69 -2.16 8.27 30.49
C LYS A 69 -0.72 7.99 30.92
N LEU A 70 -0.23 8.70 31.93
CA LEU A 70 1.10 8.53 32.51
C LEU A 70 0.99 8.13 33.98
N THR A 71 1.92 7.31 34.46
CA THR A 71 2.12 6.99 35.88
C THR A 71 3.60 7.06 36.24
N ASN A 72 3.89 7.13 37.54
CA ASN A 72 5.26 7.19 38.08
C ASN A 72 6.07 8.33 37.47
N VAL A 73 5.50 9.54 37.49
CA VAL A 73 6.20 10.75 37.03
C VAL A 73 7.18 11.18 38.11
N GLU A 74 8.47 11.15 37.77
CA GLU A 74 9.58 11.69 38.55
C GLU A 74 10.04 12.99 37.88
N VAL A 75 10.00 14.09 38.64
CA VAL A 75 10.54 15.38 38.20
C VAL A 75 12.02 15.43 38.58
N MET A 76 12.90 15.66 37.61
CA MET A 76 14.33 15.88 37.81
C MET A 76 14.66 17.35 37.49
N PRO A 77 15.80 17.89 37.96
CA PRO A 77 16.15 19.31 37.76
C PRO A 77 16.06 19.79 36.30
N ASP A 78 16.48 18.95 35.34
CA ASP A 78 16.55 19.30 33.91
C ASP A 78 15.74 18.35 33.00
N SER A 79 14.96 17.44 33.58
CA SER A 79 14.23 16.45 32.80
C SER A 79 13.01 15.89 33.54
N TYR A 80 12.14 15.22 32.79
CA TYR A 80 11.05 14.45 33.35
C TYR A 80 11.20 12.99 32.98
N ALA A 81 11.03 12.11 33.97
CA ALA A 81 10.99 10.68 33.75
C ALA A 81 9.61 10.12 34.12
N PHE A 82 9.02 9.28 33.26
CA PHE A 82 7.71 8.70 33.54
C PHE A 82 7.50 7.35 32.87
N ARG A 83 6.50 6.60 33.33
CA ARG A 83 6.04 5.36 32.72
C ARG A 83 4.71 5.57 32.01
N ILE A 84 4.61 5.05 30.79
CA ILE A 84 3.38 5.16 30.00
C ILE A 84 2.42 4.05 30.44
N VAL A 85 1.21 4.42 30.88
CA VAL A 85 0.16 3.45 31.16
C VAL A 85 -0.42 3.00 29.83
N ARG A 86 0.07 1.88 29.31
CA ARG A 86 -0.70 1.14 28.31
C ARG A 86 -1.86 0.49 29.07
N LYS A 87 -3.04 1.14 29.06
CA LYS A 87 -4.26 0.39 29.34
C LYS A 87 -4.23 -0.78 28.35
N PRO A 88 -4.31 -2.05 28.80
CA PRO A 88 -4.57 -3.13 27.86
C PRO A 88 -5.78 -2.71 27.04
N LEU A 89 -5.80 -3.01 25.74
CA LEU A 89 -7.03 -2.92 24.96
C LEU A 89 -8.03 -3.91 25.59
N THR A 90 -8.67 -3.49 26.68
CA THR A 90 -9.97 -4.01 27.05
C THR A 90 -10.86 -3.56 25.90
N MET A 91 -11.15 -4.53 25.03
CA MET A 91 -12.27 -4.42 24.12
C MET A 91 -13.45 -3.91 24.95
N ARG A 92 -13.79 -2.64 24.75
CA ARG A 92 -15.07 -2.12 25.21
C ARG A 92 -16.10 -3.01 24.55
N SER A 93 -16.80 -3.80 25.37
CA SER A 93 -18.06 -4.41 25.02
C SER A 93 -19.00 -3.27 24.61
N HIS A 94 -19.03 -2.99 23.32
CA HIS A 94 -20.15 -2.27 22.73
C HIS A 94 -21.35 -3.18 22.92
N ALA A 95 -22.29 -2.72 23.75
CA ALA A 95 -23.64 -3.25 23.75
C ALA A 95 -24.15 -3.31 22.30
N LYS A 96 -24.69 -4.47 21.94
CA LYS A 96 -25.16 -4.86 20.60
C LYS A 96 -26.12 -3.81 20.02
N ALA A 97 -25.61 -2.95 19.15
CA ALA A 97 -26.36 -2.47 17.99
C ALA A 97 -25.85 -3.27 16.80
N GLY A 98 -26.74 -4.06 16.18
CA GLY A 98 -26.41 -5.11 15.23
C GLY A 98 -25.45 -4.64 14.12
N THR A 99 -24.27 -5.24 14.07
CA THR A 99 -23.40 -5.16 12.91
C THR A 99 -24.13 -5.78 11.73
N SER A 100 -24.53 -4.95 10.78
CA SER A 100 -25.01 -5.36 9.45
C SER A 100 -23.87 -6.06 8.71
N GLN A 101 -23.59 -7.31 9.07
CA GLN A 101 -22.73 -8.19 8.27
C GLN A 101 -23.41 -8.36 6.91
N SER A 102 -22.76 -7.86 5.87
CA SER A 102 -23.20 -8.14 4.50
C SER A 102 -23.22 -9.67 4.31
N PRO A 103 -24.32 -10.24 3.80
CA PRO A 103 -24.46 -11.68 3.69
C PRO A 103 -23.36 -12.27 2.81
N GLY A 104 -22.84 -13.42 3.24
CA GLY A 104 -21.83 -14.16 2.48
C GLY A 104 -22.39 -14.67 1.16
N ILE A 105 -21.54 -14.88 0.15
CA ILE A 105 -21.96 -15.34 -1.17
C ILE A 105 -22.73 -16.67 -1.12
N GLY A 106 -22.32 -17.59 -0.25
CA GLY A 106 -23.03 -18.86 -0.05
C GLY A 106 -24.43 -18.71 0.55
N GLN A 107 -24.65 -17.70 1.40
CA GLN A 107 -25.99 -17.37 1.92
C GLN A 107 -26.87 -16.83 0.79
N ILE A 108 -26.34 -15.93 -0.05
CA ILE A 108 -27.06 -15.42 -1.22
C ILE A 108 -27.42 -16.56 -2.18
N MET A 109 -26.47 -17.47 -2.47
CA MET A 109 -26.74 -18.63 -3.33
C MET A 109 -27.87 -19.51 -2.79
N ARG A 110 -27.88 -19.82 -1.49
CA ARG A 110 -28.94 -20.64 -0.88
C ARG A 110 -30.31 -19.97 -0.97
N VAL A 111 -30.37 -18.68 -0.65
CA VAL A 111 -31.62 -17.91 -0.66
C VAL A 111 -32.16 -17.74 -2.09
N VAL A 112 -31.29 -17.62 -3.10
CA VAL A 112 -31.71 -17.61 -4.51
C VAL A 112 -32.43 -18.91 -4.89
N LEU A 113 -31.87 -20.08 -4.54
CA LEU A 113 -32.55 -21.36 -4.83
C LEU A 113 -33.89 -21.46 -4.11
N ALA A 114 -33.93 -21.12 -2.81
CA ALA A 114 -35.16 -21.12 -2.03
C ALA A 114 -36.23 -20.18 -2.62
N ALA A 115 -35.82 -19.01 -3.13
CA ALA A 115 -36.74 -18.07 -3.77
C ALA A 115 -37.32 -18.63 -5.08
N VAL A 116 -36.50 -19.27 -5.92
CA VAL A 116 -36.96 -19.88 -7.17
C VAL A 116 -37.87 -21.08 -6.89
N ASP A 117 -37.53 -21.91 -5.90
CA ASP A 117 -38.34 -23.04 -5.40
C ASP A 117 -39.72 -22.57 -4.91
N ALA A 118 -39.76 -21.45 -4.18
CA ALA A 118 -41.00 -20.80 -3.73
C ALA A 118 -41.79 -20.11 -4.86
N GLY A 119 -41.37 -20.25 -6.12
CA GLY A 119 -42.11 -19.78 -7.30
C GLY A 119 -41.69 -18.39 -7.81
N ALA A 120 -40.54 -17.84 -7.41
CA ALA A 120 -40.04 -16.59 -7.98
C ALA A 120 -39.53 -16.80 -9.42
N LYS A 121 -40.41 -16.58 -10.39
CA LYS A 121 -40.15 -16.87 -11.82
C LYS A 121 -39.29 -15.83 -12.54
N HIS A 122 -39.06 -14.63 -12.01
CA HIS A 122 -38.35 -13.57 -12.72
C HIS A 122 -37.27 -12.93 -11.84
N HIS A 123 -36.23 -12.35 -12.45
CA HIS A 123 -35.12 -11.72 -11.74
C HIS A 123 -35.58 -10.71 -10.67
N ALA A 124 -36.58 -9.88 -10.98
CA ALA A 124 -37.14 -8.92 -10.02
C ALA A 124 -37.83 -9.59 -8.82
N ALA A 125 -38.54 -10.70 -9.05
CA ALA A 125 -39.18 -11.48 -7.99
C ALA A 125 -38.14 -12.17 -7.11
N VAL A 126 -37.11 -12.78 -7.72
CA VAL A 126 -35.99 -13.41 -7.01
C VAL A 126 -35.26 -12.36 -6.16
N ARG A 127 -34.96 -11.19 -6.72
CA ARG A 127 -34.36 -10.07 -6.01
C ARG A 127 -35.18 -9.66 -4.79
N SER A 128 -36.49 -9.46 -4.94
CA SER A 128 -37.37 -9.06 -3.84
C SER A 128 -37.40 -10.11 -2.74
N ALA A 129 -37.49 -11.40 -3.10
CA ALA A 129 -37.48 -12.50 -2.16
C ALA A 129 -36.14 -12.60 -1.40
N VAL A 130 -35.01 -12.50 -2.11
CA VAL A 130 -33.67 -12.55 -1.51
C VAL A 130 -33.43 -11.36 -0.58
N SER A 131 -33.82 -10.16 -1.01
CA SER A 131 -33.71 -8.95 -0.19
C SER A 131 -34.52 -9.06 1.09
N LYS A 132 -35.76 -9.57 1.01
CA LYS A 132 -36.63 -9.80 2.17
C LYS A 132 -36.04 -10.85 3.12
N ALA A 133 -35.57 -11.97 2.61
CA ALA A 133 -35.04 -13.06 3.41
C ALA A 133 -33.72 -12.69 4.12
N LEU A 134 -32.89 -11.85 3.51
CA LEU A 134 -31.62 -11.39 4.08
C LEU A 134 -31.74 -10.06 4.84
N ALA A 135 -32.96 -9.54 5.03
CA ALA A 135 -33.23 -8.23 5.63
C ALA A 135 -32.42 -7.08 4.99
N LEU A 136 -32.20 -7.16 3.67
CA LEU A 136 -31.50 -6.13 2.91
C LEU A 136 -32.48 -5.08 2.39
N PRO A 137 -32.13 -3.79 2.40
CA PRO A 137 -32.95 -2.75 1.80
C PRO A 137 -33.02 -2.93 0.27
N VAL A 138 -34.24 -3.02 -0.27
CA VAL A 138 -34.54 -3.23 -1.71
C VAL A 138 -34.02 -2.07 -2.59
N ARG A 139 -33.66 -0.94 -1.98
CA ARG A 139 -33.02 0.23 -2.59
C ARG A 139 -31.81 0.67 -1.76
N THR A 140 -30.63 0.13 -2.05
CA THR A 140 -29.37 0.75 -1.63
C THR A 140 -29.00 1.85 -2.63
N THR A 141 -29.53 3.06 -2.45
CA THR A 141 -28.93 4.26 -3.04
C THR A 141 -27.63 4.66 -2.31
N ALA A 142 -27.34 4.03 -1.17
CA ALA A 142 -26.07 4.18 -0.48
C ALA A 142 -24.95 3.47 -1.28
N ARG A 143 -24.09 4.30 -1.90
CA ARG A 143 -22.78 3.93 -2.46
C ARG A 143 -21.90 3.25 -1.40
N HIS A 144 -22.15 2.00 -1.08
CA HIS A 144 -21.17 1.20 -0.35
C HIS A 144 -20.10 0.72 -1.34
N VAL A 145 -18.89 1.26 -1.14
CA VAL A 145 -17.65 1.08 -1.92
C VAL A 145 -17.06 -0.33 -1.77
N SER A 146 -17.89 -1.36 -1.58
CA SER A 146 -17.42 -2.75 -1.72
C SER A 146 -17.47 -3.13 -3.19
N GLU A 147 -16.43 -3.79 -3.70
CA GLU A 147 -16.14 -3.98 -5.13
C GLU A 147 -17.29 -4.57 -5.98
N HIS A 148 -18.36 -5.12 -5.39
CA HIS A 148 -19.56 -5.57 -6.10
C HIS A 148 -20.83 -5.17 -5.35
N SER A 149 -21.75 -4.52 -6.06
CA SER A 149 -23.08 -4.18 -5.54
C SER A 149 -23.88 -5.46 -5.22
N PHE A 150 -24.92 -5.35 -4.40
CA PHE A 150 -25.81 -6.49 -4.13
C PHE A 150 -26.40 -7.07 -5.43
N GLU A 151 -26.73 -6.21 -6.40
CA GLU A 151 -27.22 -6.62 -7.71
C GLU A 151 -26.18 -7.45 -8.49
N ASP A 152 -24.90 -7.02 -8.47
CA ASP A 152 -23.83 -7.76 -9.14
C ASP A 152 -23.62 -9.15 -8.51
N ARG A 153 -23.71 -9.24 -7.18
CA ARG A 153 -23.60 -10.51 -6.45
C ARG A 153 -24.79 -11.42 -6.78
N LEU A 154 -26.00 -10.87 -6.79
CA LEU A 154 -27.22 -11.61 -7.11
C LEU A 154 -27.18 -12.16 -8.54
N ALA A 155 -26.83 -11.32 -9.52
CA ALA A 155 -26.71 -11.71 -10.91
C ALA A 155 -25.67 -12.82 -11.12
N LEU A 156 -24.51 -12.71 -10.47
CA LEU A 156 -23.47 -13.75 -10.52
C LEU A 156 -23.93 -15.06 -9.88
N CYS A 157 -24.66 -15.03 -8.76
CA CYS A 157 -25.23 -16.24 -8.16
C CYS A 157 -26.24 -16.93 -9.08
N ILE A 158 -27.09 -16.17 -9.78
CA ILE A 158 -28.07 -16.72 -10.73
C ILE A 158 -27.36 -17.40 -11.90
N GLU A 159 -26.38 -16.75 -12.52
CA GLU A 159 -25.62 -17.35 -13.62
C GLU A 159 -24.81 -18.57 -13.16
N GLN A 160 -24.27 -18.55 -11.94
CA GLN A 160 -23.57 -19.70 -11.37
C GLN A 160 -24.53 -20.89 -11.16
N HIS A 161 -25.71 -20.68 -10.59
CA HIS A 161 -26.72 -21.74 -10.43
C HIS A 161 -27.18 -22.33 -11.77
N LYS A 162 -27.28 -21.49 -12.80
CA LYS A 162 -27.55 -21.93 -14.18
C LYS A 162 -26.41 -22.81 -14.71
N SER A 163 -25.16 -22.39 -14.53
CA SER A 163 -23.99 -23.15 -14.98
C SER A 163 -23.85 -24.52 -14.30
N LEU A 164 -24.29 -24.63 -13.04
CA LEU A 164 -24.28 -25.87 -12.26
C LEU A 164 -25.48 -26.79 -12.56
N GLY A 165 -26.45 -26.31 -13.36
CA GLY A 165 -27.67 -27.04 -13.68
C GLY A 165 -28.65 -27.15 -12.50
N TYR A 166 -28.64 -26.18 -11.58
CA TYR A 166 -29.61 -26.11 -10.49
C TYR A 166 -30.88 -25.36 -10.89
N ILE A 167 -30.76 -24.39 -11.80
CA ILE A 167 -31.87 -23.64 -12.36
C ILE A 167 -31.77 -23.59 -13.88
N GLN A 168 -32.91 -23.42 -14.55
CA GLN A 168 -33.00 -23.17 -15.99
C GLN A 168 -33.64 -21.81 -16.23
N ARG A 169 -33.31 -21.19 -17.36
CA ARG A 169 -33.89 -19.93 -17.79
C ARG A 169 -34.52 -20.07 -19.18
N GLU A 170 -35.82 -19.84 -19.26
CA GLU A 170 -36.60 -19.81 -20.50
C GLU A 170 -37.06 -18.37 -20.73
N GLY A 171 -36.32 -17.64 -21.58
CA GLY A 171 -36.51 -16.21 -21.78
C GLY A 171 -36.29 -15.40 -20.49
N ARG A 172 -37.38 -14.87 -19.92
CA ARG A 172 -37.37 -14.14 -18.63
C ARG A 172 -37.80 -15.00 -17.45
N ALA A 173 -38.30 -16.21 -17.69
CA ALA A 173 -38.70 -17.14 -16.65
C ALA A 173 -37.48 -17.91 -16.13
N ILE A 174 -37.43 -18.11 -14.81
CA ILE A 174 -36.44 -18.91 -14.09
C ILE A 174 -37.21 -20.04 -13.40
N SER A 175 -36.76 -21.26 -13.58
CA SER A 175 -37.32 -22.47 -12.95
C SER A 175 -36.21 -23.25 -12.25
N ILE A 176 -36.54 -23.92 -11.15
CA ILE A 176 -35.62 -24.82 -10.45
C ILE A 176 -35.65 -26.20 -11.12
N LEU A 177 -34.49 -26.84 -11.24
CA LEU A 177 -34.34 -28.18 -11.79
C LEU A 177 -34.30 -29.22 -10.65
N PRO A 178 -34.51 -30.53 -10.93
CA PRO A 178 -34.43 -31.58 -9.91
C PRO A 178 -33.13 -31.56 -9.09
N ARG A 179 -32.00 -31.27 -9.76
CA ARG A 179 -30.69 -31.12 -9.10
C ARG A 179 -30.65 -29.92 -8.14
N GLY A 180 -31.36 -28.84 -8.47
CA GLY A 180 -31.52 -27.68 -7.61
C GLY A 180 -32.33 -27.99 -6.35
N HIS A 181 -33.42 -28.75 -6.46
CA HIS A 181 -34.18 -29.21 -5.30
C HIS A 181 -33.32 -30.08 -4.38
N ALA A 182 -32.59 -31.04 -4.94
CA ALA A 182 -31.67 -31.88 -4.17
C ALA A 182 -30.59 -31.04 -3.47
N ARG A 183 -30.04 -30.02 -4.14
CA ARG A 183 -29.05 -29.11 -3.54
C ARG A 183 -29.63 -28.24 -2.42
N LEU A 184 -30.90 -27.84 -2.54
CA LEU A 184 -31.59 -27.04 -1.52
C LEU A 184 -31.84 -27.84 -0.22
N GLN A 185 -32.09 -29.15 -0.34
CA GLN A 185 -32.21 -30.06 0.81
C GLN A 185 -30.85 -30.39 1.45
N ASP A 186 -29.75 -30.19 0.73
CA ASP A 186 -28.40 -30.38 1.25
C ASP A 186 -27.98 -29.19 2.15
N ASN A 187 -27.88 -29.45 3.45
CA ASN A 187 -27.49 -28.45 4.44
C ASN A 187 -26.02 -28.02 4.36
N ARG A 188 -25.18 -28.71 3.57
CA ARG A 188 -23.76 -28.34 3.41
C ARG A 188 -23.62 -26.94 2.81
N PRO A 189 -22.65 -26.13 3.29
CA PRO A 189 -22.37 -24.82 2.72
C PRO A 189 -21.95 -24.94 1.24
N PHE A 190 -22.11 -23.86 0.48
CA PHE A 190 -21.55 -23.78 -0.87
C PHE A 190 -20.04 -23.61 -0.76
N GLU A 191 -19.26 -24.49 -1.37
CA GLU A 191 -17.79 -24.50 -1.31
C GLU A 191 -17.16 -24.76 -2.68
N GLY A 192 -15.89 -24.37 -2.82
CA GLY A 192 -15.06 -24.66 -3.98
C GLY A 192 -15.67 -24.22 -5.31
N ASP A 193 -15.93 -25.18 -6.19
CA ASP A 193 -16.40 -24.92 -7.54
C ASP A 193 -17.81 -24.35 -7.63
N GLU A 194 -18.61 -24.50 -6.57
CA GLU A 194 -19.97 -23.99 -6.52
C GLU A 194 -20.01 -22.47 -6.37
N ILE A 195 -18.97 -21.85 -5.80
CA ILE A 195 -18.88 -20.39 -5.63
C ILE A 195 -18.43 -19.73 -6.95
N PRO A 196 -19.06 -18.61 -7.39
CA PRO A 196 -18.63 -17.92 -8.60
C PRO A 196 -17.14 -17.55 -8.53
N LYS A 197 -16.39 -17.83 -9.61
CA LYS A 197 -14.92 -17.68 -9.66
C LYS A 197 -14.40 -16.35 -9.13
N LYS A 198 -15.13 -15.25 -9.37
CA LYS A 198 -14.80 -13.89 -8.91
C LYS A 198 -14.79 -13.73 -7.38
N TYR A 199 -15.56 -14.55 -6.67
CA TYR A 199 -15.66 -14.55 -5.20
C TYR A 199 -14.91 -15.71 -4.56
N ARG A 200 -14.36 -16.64 -5.37
CA ARG A 200 -13.42 -17.61 -4.84
C ARG A 200 -12.26 -16.81 -4.29
N ARG A 201 -12.00 -16.95 -2.99
CA ARG A 201 -10.72 -16.55 -2.46
C ARG A 201 -9.69 -17.31 -3.32
N PRO A 202 -8.72 -16.63 -3.95
CA PRO A 202 -7.61 -17.39 -4.54
C PRO A 202 -7.12 -18.35 -3.45
N ASP A 203 -6.82 -19.60 -3.80
CA ASP A 203 -6.18 -20.58 -2.91
C ASP A 203 -4.79 -20.07 -2.50
N LYS A 204 -4.79 -18.98 -1.75
CA LYS A 204 -3.75 -18.60 -0.86
C LYS A 204 -4.16 -19.35 0.39
N GLY A 205 -3.45 -20.43 0.68
CA GLY A 205 -3.47 -21.03 2.01
C GLY A 205 -3.26 -19.96 3.09
N PRO A 206 -3.33 -20.33 4.38
CA PRO A 206 -3.02 -19.38 5.45
C PRO A 206 -1.76 -18.61 5.07
N ASN A 207 -1.84 -17.29 5.23
CA ASN A 207 -0.81 -16.33 4.85
C ASN A 207 0.41 -16.48 5.79
N THR A 208 0.93 -17.70 5.95
CA THR A 208 2.34 -17.91 6.17
C THR A 208 3.00 -17.22 4.98
N VAL A 209 3.73 -16.16 5.26
CA VAL A 209 4.89 -15.76 4.46
C VAL A 209 5.47 -17.06 3.96
N ARG A 210 5.32 -17.36 2.66
CA ARG A 210 5.94 -18.51 2.05
C ARG A 210 7.42 -18.24 2.29
N GLN A 211 7.98 -18.85 3.35
CA GLN A 211 9.41 -18.89 3.53
C GLN A 211 9.90 -19.39 2.19
N LEU A 212 10.59 -18.53 1.45
CA LEU A 212 11.26 -18.94 0.24
C LEU A 212 12.04 -20.19 0.67
N PRO A 213 11.82 -21.35 0.01
CA PRO A 213 12.52 -22.56 0.40
C PRO A 213 13.99 -22.20 0.49
N ALA A 214 14.62 -22.47 1.63
CA ALA A 214 15.99 -22.08 1.90
C ALA A 214 16.82 -22.53 0.70
N VAL A 215 17.19 -21.56 -0.15
CA VAL A 215 17.90 -21.86 -1.40
C VAL A 215 19.22 -22.46 -0.93
N ASN A 216 19.45 -23.74 -1.25
CA ASN A 216 20.69 -24.40 -0.87
C ASN A 216 21.86 -23.56 -1.40
N ALA A 217 22.95 -23.45 -0.64
CA ALA A 217 24.10 -22.63 -1.03
C ALA A 217 24.65 -22.98 -2.44
N ARG A 218 24.50 -24.25 -2.86
CA ARG A 218 24.84 -24.72 -4.21
C ARG A 218 23.93 -24.14 -5.29
N ASP A 219 22.64 -23.98 -5.02
CA ASP A 219 21.67 -23.40 -5.96
C ASP A 219 21.88 -21.89 -6.09
N ALA A 220 22.27 -21.22 -5.00
CA ALA A 220 22.62 -19.80 -5.02
C ALA A 220 23.85 -19.52 -5.91
N ASN A 221 24.91 -20.33 -5.82
CA ASN A 221 26.09 -20.17 -6.67
C ASN A 221 25.80 -20.43 -8.16
N ARG A 222 24.98 -21.45 -8.47
CA ARG A 222 24.51 -21.69 -9.85
C ARG A 222 23.67 -20.53 -10.38
N LEU A 223 22.82 -19.96 -9.53
CA LEU A 223 22.04 -18.78 -9.89
C LEU A 223 22.97 -17.59 -10.20
N LEU A 224 23.97 -17.32 -9.36
CA LEU A 224 24.92 -16.22 -9.59
C LEU A 224 25.66 -16.34 -10.92
N GLN A 225 26.00 -17.56 -11.36
CA GLN A 225 26.65 -17.81 -12.65
C GLN A 225 25.72 -17.60 -13.86
N THR A 226 24.42 -17.79 -13.70
CA THR A 226 23.44 -17.65 -14.79
C THR A 226 22.93 -16.23 -14.94
N ILE A 227 22.98 -15.39 -13.89
CA ILE A 227 22.47 -14.00 -13.90
C ILE A 227 22.93 -13.18 -15.13
N PRO A 228 24.21 -13.18 -15.54
CA PRO A 228 24.65 -12.37 -16.69
C PRO A 228 24.00 -12.74 -18.04
N THR A 229 23.46 -13.95 -18.16
CA THR A 229 22.83 -14.45 -19.40
C THR A 229 21.31 -14.43 -19.34
N LEU A 230 20.72 -14.05 -18.21
CA LEU A 230 19.27 -14.00 -18.05
C LEU A 230 18.64 -12.82 -18.81
N PRO A 231 17.43 -13.00 -19.36
CA PRO A 231 16.72 -11.92 -20.01
C PRO A 231 16.22 -10.89 -18.98
N PRO A 232 16.00 -9.62 -19.37
CA PRO A 232 15.67 -8.52 -18.44
C PRO A 232 14.46 -8.78 -17.52
N GLU A 233 13.46 -9.52 -17.99
CA GLU A 233 12.23 -9.84 -17.23
C GLU A 233 12.52 -10.81 -16.08
N ARG A 234 13.55 -11.64 -16.20
CA ARG A 234 13.99 -12.52 -15.11
C ARG A 234 14.84 -11.76 -14.10
N LEU A 235 15.66 -10.82 -14.56
CA LEU A 235 16.47 -9.97 -13.70
C LEU A 235 15.61 -9.15 -12.74
N ILE A 236 14.49 -8.58 -13.21
CA ILE A 236 13.60 -7.80 -12.35
C ILE A 236 12.94 -8.65 -11.26
N VAL A 237 12.54 -9.88 -11.56
CA VAL A 237 11.96 -10.81 -10.57
C VAL A 237 13.00 -11.18 -9.51
N LEU A 238 14.24 -11.46 -9.93
CA LEU A 238 15.33 -11.75 -9.00
C LEU A 238 15.66 -10.56 -8.10
N TRP A 239 15.72 -9.36 -8.69
CA TRP A 239 15.95 -8.11 -7.96
C TRP A 239 14.86 -7.88 -6.92
N SER A 240 13.58 -7.96 -7.31
CA SER A 240 12.44 -7.75 -6.42
C SER A 240 12.43 -8.75 -5.26
N ASN A 241 12.72 -10.03 -5.54
CA ASN A 241 12.80 -11.07 -4.51
C ASN A 241 13.97 -10.82 -3.55
N ALA A 242 15.13 -10.40 -4.05
CA ALA A 242 16.28 -10.06 -3.20
C ALA A 242 15.96 -8.86 -2.28
N VAL A 243 15.34 -7.79 -2.81
CA VAL A 243 14.90 -6.64 -2.01
C VAL A 243 13.88 -7.05 -0.95
N LYS A 244 12.93 -7.93 -1.29
CA LYS A 244 11.95 -8.47 -0.33
C LYS A 244 12.64 -9.21 0.82
N VAL A 245 13.61 -10.07 0.54
CA VAL A 245 14.38 -10.79 1.57
C VAL A 245 15.14 -9.81 2.48
N LEU A 246 15.78 -8.80 1.90
CA LEU A 246 16.52 -7.78 2.66
C LEU A 246 15.62 -6.88 3.52
N SER A 247 14.35 -6.71 3.13
CA SER A 247 13.38 -5.89 3.88
C SER A 247 12.79 -6.59 5.12
N VAL A 248 12.93 -7.91 5.22
CA VAL A 248 12.42 -8.71 6.34
C VAL A 248 13.55 -9.00 7.32
N ALA A 249 13.27 -9.00 8.63
CA ALA A 249 14.18 -9.50 9.65
C ALA A 249 14.42 -11.01 9.42
N SER A 250 15.46 -11.34 8.65
CA SER A 250 15.83 -12.70 8.24
C SER A 250 17.30 -12.94 8.65
N GLY A 251 17.70 -14.21 8.71
CA GLY A 251 19.04 -14.59 9.18
C GLY A 251 20.15 -13.94 8.34
N THR A 252 21.29 -13.66 8.98
CA THR A 252 22.45 -12.98 8.36
C THR A 252 22.91 -13.65 7.06
N ALA A 253 22.87 -14.99 6.98
CA ALA A 253 23.26 -15.75 5.80
C ALA A 253 22.30 -15.60 4.60
N GLU A 254 20.99 -15.46 4.85
CA GLU A 254 20.01 -15.19 3.79
C GLU A 254 20.15 -13.78 3.25
N HIS A 255 20.36 -12.80 4.14
CA HIS A 255 20.64 -11.42 3.77
C HIS A 255 21.92 -11.31 2.94
N GLU A 256 22.98 -12.02 3.32
CA GLU A 256 24.22 -12.03 2.55
C GLU A 256 24.02 -12.61 1.14
N ARG A 257 23.28 -13.72 1.02
CA ARG A 257 22.93 -14.30 -0.30
C ARG A 257 22.08 -13.36 -1.14
N ALA A 258 21.06 -12.75 -0.54
CA ALA A 258 20.21 -11.78 -1.22
C ALA A 258 21.02 -10.57 -1.71
N ARG A 259 21.98 -10.08 -0.91
CA ARG A 259 22.90 -9.00 -1.30
C ARG A 259 23.77 -9.40 -2.50
N LYS A 260 24.35 -10.60 -2.49
CA LYS A 260 25.13 -11.12 -3.62
C LYS A 260 24.30 -11.22 -4.91
N VAL A 261 23.06 -11.70 -4.82
CA VAL A 261 22.15 -11.77 -5.97
C VAL A 261 21.81 -10.37 -6.47
N LEU A 262 21.52 -9.44 -5.56
CA LEU A 262 21.18 -8.06 -5.90
C LEU A 262 22.33 -7.36 -6.64
N ASP A 263 23.55 -7.48 -6.13
CA ASP A 263 24.74 -6.89 -6.73
C ASP A 263 25.07 -7.53 -8.09
N ALA A 264 24.86 -8.85 -8.23
CA ALA A 264 25.02 -9.54 -9.51
C ALA A 264 23.99 -9.08 -10.56
N VAL A 265 22.73 -8.91 -10.18
CA VAL A 265 21.69 -8.39 -11.09
C VAL A 265 22.01 -6.97 -11.54
N GLU A 266 22.45 -6.12 -10.62
CA GLU A 266 22.81 -4.74 -10.94
C GLU A 266 24.08 -4.63 -11.79
N THR A 267 25.01 -5.58 -11.64
CA THR A 267 26.16 -5.71 -12.53
C THR A 267 25.74 -6.18 -13.93
N ALA A 268 24.78 -7.12 -14.01
CA ALA A 268 24.26 -7.57 -15.30
C ALA A 268 23.53 -6.46 -16.05
N TRP A 269 22.81 -5.56 -15.37
CA TRP A 269 22.20 -4.39 -16.00
C TRP A 269 23.23 -3.45 -16.64
N ASP A 270 24.38 -3.22 -16.00
CA ASP A 270 25.47 -2.42 -16.60
C ASP A 270 26.14 -3.13 -17.78
N ALA A 271 26.24 -4.47 -17.73
CA ALA A 271 26.82 -5.23 -18.84
C ALA A 271 25.93 -5.20 -20.08
N LEU A 272 24.61 -5.32 -19.89
CA LEU A 272 23.62 -5.17 -20.96
C LEU A 272 23.61 -3.76 -21.55
N ASP A 273 23.92 -2.76 -20.73
CA ASP A 273 24.04 -1.38 -21.16
C ASP A 273 25.21 -1.17 -22.12
N LYS A 274 26.44 -1.57 -21.73
CA LYS A 274 27.62 -1.45 -22.58
C LYS A 274 27.41 -2.10 -23.95
N LYS A 275 26.77 -3.27 -23.97
CA LYS A 275 26.45 -3.96 -25.23
C LYS A 275 25.52 -3.15 -26.15
N ARG A 276 24.53 -2.42 -25.60
CA ARG A 276 23.61 -1.61 -26.43
C ARG A 276 24.27 -0.38 -27.04
N ASP A 277 25.21 0.25 -26.34
CA ASP A 277 25.94 1.40 -26.86
C ASP A 277 26.91 0.99 -27.99
N ASP A 278 27.43 -0.25 -27.95
CA ASP A 278 28.31 -0.81 -28.98
C ASP A 278 27.56 -1.32 -30.23
N GLU A 279 26.25 -1.57 -30.13
CA GLU A 279 25.43 -2.23 -31.14
C GLU A 279 24.47 -1.23 -31.81
N PHE A 280 25.02 -0.17 -32.42
CA PHE A 280 24.26 0.70 -33.32
C PHE A 280 23.96 -0.05 -34.63
N ALA A 281 22.86 -0.79 -34.65
CA ALA A 281 22.34 -1.39 -35.86
C ALA A 281 21.78 -0.29 -36.78
N TRP A 282 22.42 -0.07 -37.92
CA TRP A 282 21.92 0.86 -38.94
C TRP A 282 20.49 0.46 -39.33
N PRO A 283 19.51 1.40 -39.35
CA PRO A 283 18.15 1.05 -39.72
C PRO A 283 18.14 0.58 -41.18
N SER A 284 17.70 -0.66 -41.40
CA SER A 284 17.50 -1.16 -42.76
C SER A 284 16.30 -0.46 -43.39
N THR A 285 16.47 -0.01 -44.63
CA THR A 285 15.38 0.50 -45.48
C THR A 285 14.61 -0.63 -46.18
N GLU A 286 14.99 -1.89 -45.98
CA GLU A 286 14.28 -3.04 -46.54
C GLU A 286 12.96 -3.27 -45.80
N VAL A 287 11.88 -2.80 -46.42
CA VAL A 287 10.52 -3.15 -45.98
C VAL A 287 10.20 -4.54 -46.54
N ARG A 288 10.39 -5.59 -45.74
CA ARG A 288 9.75 -6.88 -46.04
C ARG A 288 8.23 -6.64 -45.98
N GLY A 289 7.48 -7.15 -46.96
CA GLY A 289 6.04 -6.89 -47.04
C GLY A 289 5.32 -7.46 -45.82
N HIS A 290 4.89 -6.59 -44.90
CA HIS A 290 4.01 -6.94 -43.80
C HIS A 290 2.69 -6.18 -43.96
N SER A 291 1.59 -6.85 -43.59
CA SER A 291 0.25 -6.27 -43.46
C SER A 291 0.32 -4.89 -42.78
N GLY A 292 -0.25 -3.86 -43.41
CA GLY A 292 -0.07 -2.43 -43.15
C GLY A 292 -0.54 -1.92 -41.78
N THR A 293 -0.03 -2.49 -40.70
CA THR A 293 -0.17 -1.97 -39.34
C THR A 293 1.18 -1.39 -38.91
N LEU A 294 1.25 -0.05 -38.85
CA LEU A 294 2.32 0.66 -38.19
C LEU A 294 2.33 0.29 -36.70
N THR A 295 3.23 -0.61 -36.29
CA THR A 295 3.60 -0.79 -34.88
C THR A 295 4.44 0.40 -34.46
N VAL A 296 3.77 1.50 -34.13
CA VAL A 296 4.38 2.59 -33.34
C VAL A 296 4.87 1.96 -32.03
N PRO A 297 6.12 2.20 -31.58
CA PRO A 297 6.60 1.71 -30.30
C PRO A 297 5.58 2.09 -29.22
N ALA A 298 5.02 1.10 -28.54
CA ALA A 298 3.92 1.28 -27.62
C ALA A 298 4.20 2.46 -26.65
N PHE A 299 3.32 3.46 -26.68
CA PHE A 299 3.34 4.57 -25.73
C PHE A 299 3.37 4.00 -24.31
N ARG A 300 4.35 4.43 -23.50
CA ARG A 300 4.64 3.88 -22.18
C ARG A 300 3.46 4.07 -21.23
N SER A 301 2.88 2.98 -20.75
CA SER A 301 1.88 3.00 -19.68
C SER A 301 2.50 3.00 -18.27
N GLU A 302 3.81 2.78 -18.12
CA GLU A 302 4.48 2.75 -16.82
C GLU A 302 5.84 3.47 -16.76
N GLY A 303 6.19 3.98 -15.58
CA GLY A 303 7.49 4.58 -15.28
C GLY A 303 8.38 3.71 -14.39
N MET A 304 9.64 4.13 -14.17
CA MET A 304 10.67 3.35 -13.45
C MET A 304 10.24 2.79 -12.10
N LEU A 305 9.54 3.56 -11.27
CA LEU A 305 9.09 3.07 -9.96
C LEU A 305 8.08 1.92 -10.13
N SER A 306 7.15 2.02 -11.08
CA SER A 306 6.20 0.93 -11.40
C SER A 306 6.93 -0.31 -11.93
N TYR A 307 7.92 -0.10 -12.81
CA TYR A 307 8.75 -1.17 -13.37
C TYR A 307 9.50 -1.93 -12.26
N LEU A 308 9.99 -1.21 -11.25
CA LEU A 308 10.64 -1.77 -10.05
C LEU A 308 9.66 -2.25 -8.97
N GLU A 309 8.41 -2.53 -9.36
CA GLU A 309 7.34 -3.02 -8.50
C GLU A 309 7.00 -2.12 -7.29
N TYR A 310 7.37 -0.84 -7.30
CA TYR A 310 6.91 0.10 -6.28
C TYR A 310 5.40 0.33 -6.45
N ARG A 311 4.61 -0.10 -5.45
CA ARG A 311 3.15 -0.02 -5.43
C ARG A 311 2.63 0.56 -4.12
N VAL A 312 1.61 1.41 -4.25
CA VAL A 312 0.87 2.04 -3.14
C VAL A 312 -0.64 1.85 -3.29
N GLY A 313 -1.40 2.20 -2.24
CA GLY A 313 -2.86 2.21 -2.24
C GLY A 313 -3.51 0.87 -1.89
N LYS A 314 -4.84 0.86 -1.70
CA LYS A 314 -5.56 -0.24 -1.03
C LYS A 314 -5.52 -1.59 -1.77
N THR A 315 -5.43 -1.59 -3.10
CA THR A 315 -5.59 -2.81 -3.92
C THR A 315 -4.30 -3.62 -4.05
N ALA A 316 -3.13 -2.96 -3.98
CA ALA A 316 -1.83 -3.61 -4.21
C ALA A 316 -0.67 -2.95 -3.43
N SER A 317 -0.94 -2.31 -2.28
CA SER A 317 0.11 -1.66 -1.50
C SER A 317 1.13 -2.67 -0.97
N LEU A 318 2.40 -2.34 -1.14
CA LEU A 318 3.47 -2.98 -0.40
C LEU A 318 3.55 -2.39 1.03
N PRO A 319 4.01 -3.18 2.03
CA PRO A 319 4.33 -2.66 3.36
C PRO A 319 5.34 -1.51 3.31
N ALA A 320 5.28 -0.58 4.27
CA ALA A 320 6.14 0.61 4.30
C ALA A 320 7.63 0.26 4.22
N VAL A 321 8.07 -0.74 5.00
CA VAL A 321 9.46 -1.22 5.00
C VAL A 321 9.93 -1.62 3.61
N LEU A 322 9.13 -2.42 2.88
CA LEU A 322 9.47 -2.87 1.54
C LEU A 322 9.47 -1.73 0.53
N ARG A 323 8.48 -0.82 0.60
CA ARG A 323 8.45 0.37 -0.26
C ARG A 323 9.70 1.23 -0.08
N GLN A 324 10.07 1.48 1.17
CA GLN A 324 11.25 2.26 1.52
C GLN A 324 12.55 1.52 1.16
N SER A 325 12.61 0.19 1.26
CA SER A 325 13.74 -0.60 0.75
C SER A 325 13.89 -0.50 -0.77
N ILE A 326 12.78 -0.56 -1.52
CA ILE A 326 12.78 -0.34 -2.97
C ILE A 326 13.32 1.07 -3.27
N LEU A 327 12.81 2.10 -2.60
CA LEU A 327 13.25 3.48 -2.82
C LEU A 327 14.71 3.70 -2.44
N ALA A 328 15.17 3.14 -1.32
CA ALA A 328 16.57 3.15 -0.94
C ALA A 328 17.44 2.54 -2.05
N ARG A 329 17.02 1.41 -2.63
CA ARG A 329 17.79 0.77 -3.71
C ARG A 329 17.70 1.52 -5.04
N VAL A 330 16.59 2.18 -5.34
CA VAL A 330 16.48 3.09 -6.51
C VAL A 330 17.46 4.27 -6.39
N PHE A 331 17.66 4.77 -5.17
CA PHE A 331 18.58 5.86 -4.90
C PHE A 331 20.05 5.38 -4.94
N GLU A 332 20.40 4.34 -4.19
CA GLU A 332 21.78 3.89 -3.98
C GLU A 332 22.29 2.94 -5.06
N GLY A 333 21.39 2.19 -5.69
CA GLY A 333 21.69 1.12 -6.64
C GLY A 333 21.64 1.56 -8.09
N ARG A 334 21.94 0.60 -8.97
CA ARG A 334 21.89 0.78 -10.42
C ARG A 334 20.49 0.54 -10.94
N LEU A 335 20.10 1.29 -11.97
CA LEU A 335 18.77 1.15 -12.58
C LEU A 335 18.86 0.39 -13.90
N PRO A 336 17.86 -0.45 -14.22
CA PRO A 336 17.77 -1.10 -15.50
C PRO A 336 17.52 -0.06 -16.60
N ARG A 337 18.28 -0.08 -17.69
CA ARG A 337 18.07 0.80 -18.86
C ARG A 337 16.98 0.27 -19.79
N VAL A 338 15.76 0.23 -19.27
CA VAL A 338 14.56 -0.26 -19.98
C VAL A 338 13.80 0.87 -20.67
N PHE A 339 14.19 2.12 -20.42
CA PHE A 339 13.65 3.32 -21.05
C PHE A 339 14.70 3.96 -21.95
N ASP A 340 14.28 4.91 -22.79
CA ASP A 340 15.18 5.66 -23.67
C ASP A 340 16.25 6.44 -22.88
N ALA A 341 17.31 6.83 -23.59
CA ALA A 341 18.47 7.50 -23.01
C ALA A 341 18.14 8.86 -22.38
N GLU A 342 17.18 9.62 -22.91
CA GLU A 342 16.77 10.91 -22.34
C GLU A 342 16.07 10.71 -21.00
N TYR A 343 15.11 9.77 -20.94
CA TYR A 343 14.43 9.39 -19.72
C TYR A 343 15.41 8.88 -18.67
N MET A 344 16.35 8.01 -19.05
CA MET A 344 17.36 7.47 -18.12
C MET A 344 18.33 8.54 -17.62
N ARG A 345 18.71 9.50 -18.47
CA ARG A 345 19.56 10.64 -18.07
C ARG A 345 18.90 11.50 -17.00
N ALA A 346 17.58 11.66 -17.04
CA ALA A 346 16.84 12.41 -16.02
C ALA A 346 16.93 11.78 -14.62
N TRP A 347 17.20 10.47 -14.52
CA TRP A 347 17.44 9.83 -13.24
C TRP A 347 18.84 10.16 -12.69
N GLY A 348 19.87 10.39 -13.51
CA GLY A 348 21.25 10.69 -13.06
C GLY A 348 22.11 9.47 -12.70
N SER A 349 23.12 9.64 -11.83
CA SER A 349 23.93 8.54 -11.29
C SER A 349 23.40 8.06 -9.91
N PRO A 350 23.78 6.86 -9.45
CA PRO A 350 23.43 6.39 -8.10
C PRO A 350 23.91 7.37 -7.02
N ALA A 351 23.13 7.49 -5.95
CA ALA A 351 23.34 8.36 -4.80
C ALA A 351 23.53 9.87 -5.13
N SER A 352 23.10 10.33 -6.31
CA SER A 352 23.26 11.72 -6.75
C SER A 352 22.08 12.62 -6.37
N ALA A 353 22.34 13.93 -6.29
CA ALA A 353 21.30 14.94 -6.10
C ALA A 353 20.21 14.86 -7.19
N GLN A 354 20.61 14.59 -8.44
CA GLN A 354 19.69 14.45 -9.56
C GLN A 354 18.75 13.26 -9.36
N ARG A 355 19.29 12.12 -8.90
CA ARG A 355 18.52 10.91 -8.59
C ARG A 355 17.50 11.15 -7.49
N LEU A 356 17.94 11.74 -6.39
CA LEU A 356 17.05 12.06 -5.28
C LEU A 356 15.95 13.04 -5.71
N ARG A 357 16.31 14.10 -6.44
CA ARG A 357 15.35 15.08 -6.96
C ARG A 357 14.32 14.42 -7.87
N LYS A 358 14.75 13.58 -8.81
CA LYS A 358 13.83 12.87 -9.72
C LYS A 358 12.84 11.99 -8.98
N MET A 359 13.31 11.27 -7.94
CA MET A 359 12.45 10.45 -7.08
C MET A 359 11.44 11.30 -6.31
N ALA A 360 11.93 12.35 -5.63
CA ALA A 360 11.11 13.23 -4.82
C ALA A 360 10.03 13.94 -5.66
N GLU A 361 10.40 14.47 -6.83
CA GLU A 361 9.48 15.10 -7.78
C GLU A 361 8.41 14.11 -8.27
N SER A 362 8.80 12.86 -8.54
CA SER A 362 7.88 11.82 -8.99
C SER A 362 6.84 11.50 -7.92
N LEU A 363 7.27 11.25 -6.67
CA LEU A 363 6.36 10.97 -5.55
C LEU A 363 5.45 12.16 -5.23
N ALA A 364 6.00 13.38 -5.24
CA ALA A 364 5.22 14.58 -5.01
C ALA A 364 4.19 14.82 -6.13
N ALA A 365 4.57 14.56 -7.39
CA ALA A 365 3.64 14.63 -8.52
C ALA A 365 2.52 13.59 -8.39
N PHE A 366 2.83 12.35 -7.98
CA PHE A 366 1.81 11.32 -7.74
C PHE A 366 0.83 11.74 -6.64
N ALA A 367 1.32 12.27 -5.51
CA ALA A 367 0.48 12.79 -4.44
C ALA A 367 -0.42 13.95 -4.90
N ARG A 368 0.13 14.93 -5.62
CA ARG A 368 -0.67 16.06 -6.17
C ARG A 368 -1.73 15.58 -7.16
N ASN A 369 -1.37 14.68 -8.07
CA ASN A 369 -2.31 14.12 -9.05
C ASN A 369 -3.39 13.28 -8.38
N GLY A 370 -3.03 12.53 -7.33
CA GLY A 370 -3.99 11.80 -6.50
C GLY A 370 -4.99 12.72 -5.82
N LYS A 371 -4.52 13.82 -5.24
CA LYS A 371 -5.38 14.84 -4.61
C LYS A 371 -6.33 15.51 -5.61
N ARG A 372 -5.87 15.78 -6.84
CA ARG A 372 -6.70 16.35 -7.92
C ARG A 372 -7.77 15.38 -8.44
N SER A 373 -7.45 14.09 -8.52
CA SER A 373 -8.32 13.06 -9.11
C SER A 373 -9.40 12.53 -8.16
N GLY A 374 -9.44 13.00 -6.91
CA GLY A 374 -10.41 12.59 -5.89
C GLY A 374 -9.77 11.95 -4.67
N VAL A 375 -9.65 12.73 -3.59
CA VAL A 375 -8.95 12.35 -2.35
C VAL A 375 -9.53 11.07 -1.72
N GLU A 376 -10.85 10.90 -1.69
CA GLU A 376 -11.48 9.75 -1.01
C GLU A 376 -11.06 8.39 -1.57
N ARG A 377 -10.83 8.28 -2.88
CA ARG A 377 -10.43 7.02 -3.53
C ARG A 377 -8.95 6.72 -3.32
N LEU A 378 -8.12 7.77 -3.28
CA LEU A 378 -6.67 7.68 -3.30
C LEU A 378 -6.02 8.08 -1.97
N GLU A 379 -6.79 8.34 -0.92
CA GLU A 379 -6.33 8.81 0.38
C GLU A 379 -5.16 7.98 0.91
N GLU A 380 -5.28 6.66 0.86
CA GLU A 380 -4.24 5.75 1.32
C GLU A 380 -2.98 5.79 0.43
N ALA A 381 -3.14 5.94 -0.88
CA ALA A 381 -2.01 6.08 -1.80
C ALA A 381 -1.29 7.42 -1.59
N ILE A 382 -2.04 8.50 -1.41
CA ILE A 382 -1.54 9.85 -1.10
C ILE A 382 -0.73 9.81 0.20
N ARG A 383 -1.30 9.23 1.26
CA ARG A 383 -0.64 9.06 2.55
C ARG A 383 0.66 8.27 2.42
N GLN A 384 0.67 7.18 1.65
CA GLN A 384 1.86 6.36 1.43
C GLN A 384 2.92 7.10 0.62
N TRP A 385 2.58 7.82 -0.45
CA TRP A 385 3.53 8.66 -1.19
C TRP A 385 4.14 9.75 -0.32
N GLU A 386 3.37 10.38 0.55
CA GLU A 386 3.85 11.41 1.47
C GLU A 386 4.79 10.84 2.53
N GLN A 387 4.48 9.68 3.10
CA GLN A 387 5.38 8.98 4.02
C GLN A 387 6.70 8.56 3.35
N ASP A 388 6.61 8.07 2.13
CA ASP A 388 7.78 7.64 1.37
C ASP A 388 8.63 8.85 0.92
N LEU A 389 8.00 10.00 0.67
CA LEU A 389 8.69 11.27 0.43
C LEU A 389 9.42 11.76 1.68
N GLU A 390 8.78 11.72 2.85
CA GLU A 390 9.41 12.07 4.13
C GLU A 390 10.62 11.18 4.42
N PHE A 391 10.48 9.86 4.20
CA PHE A 391 11.59 8.92 4.32
C PHE A 391 12.80 9.32 3.46
N LEU A 392 12.59 9.73 2.21
CA LEU A 392 13.68 10.19 1.34
C LEU A 392 14.31 11.51 1.84
N TYR A 393 13.49 12.40 2.39
CA TYR A 393 13.93 13.66 2.97
C TYR A 393 14.87 13.41 4.16
N GLU A 394 14.38 12.69 5.17
CA GLU A 394 15.11 12.42 6.40
C GLU A 394 16.39 11.61 6.15
N ARG A 395 16.32 10.58 5.30
CA ARG A 395 17.43 9.64 5.12
C ARG A 395 18.53 10.16 4.18
N TYR A 396 18.16 10.89 3.13
CA TYR A 396 19.09 11.22 2.04
C TYR A 396 19.23 12.71 1.75
N TYR A 397 18.26 13.55 2.10
CA TYR A 397 18.30 14.97 1.78
C TYR A 397 18.97 15.82 2.86
N VAL A 398 18.52 15.68 4.12
CA VAL A 398 18.94 16.53 5.24
C VAL A 398 20.47 16.52 5.40
N GLY A 399 21.08 17.71 5.29
CA GLY A 399 22.52 17.90 5.46
C GLY A 399 23.40 17.39 4.31
N ARG A 400 22.82 16.95 3.19
CA ARG A 400 23.59 16.38 2.04
C ARG A 400 23.38 17.10 0.73
N PHE A 401 22.17 17.59 0.45
CA PHE A 401 21.81 18.24 -0.81
C PHE A 401 21.14 19.59 -0.59
N GLY A 402 21.25 20.49 -1.57
CA GLY A 402 20.76 21.88 -1.47
C GLY A 402 19.71 22.30 -2.50
N PHE A 403 19.04 21.36 -3.17
CA PHE A 403 17.94 21.67 -4.08
C PHE A 403 16.62 21.75 -3.30
N GLY A 404 15.74 22.72 -3.57
CA GLY A 404 14.57 22.84 -2.72
C GLY A 404 13.61 21.64 -2.83
N TRP A 405 13.12 21.19 -1.68
CA TRP A 405 12.35 19.95 -1.58
C TRP A 405 10.93 20.13 -2.14
N PRO A 406 10.40 19.18 -2.94
CA PRO A 406 9.10 19.33 -3.57
C PRO A 406 7.95 19.18 -2.57
N THR A 407 6.89 19.96 -2.77
CA THR A 407 5.69 19.92 -1.91
C THR A 407 4.58 19.06 -2.53
N THR A 408 3.75 18.45 -1.70
CA THR A 408 2.56 17.69 -2.15
C THR A 408 1.28 18.54 -2.15
N SER A 409 1.40 19.85 -1.89
CA SER A 409 0.26 20.78 -1.89
C SER A 409 -0.23 21.01 -3.33
N ILE A 410 -1.55 21.11 -3.51
CA ILE A 410 -2.14 21.38 -4.83
C ILE A 410 -1.93 22.83 -5.25
N ASN A 411 -1.85 23.74 -4.27
CA ASN A 411 -1.83 25.20 -4.48
C ASN A 411 -0.42 25.77 -4.62
N ASP A 412 0.62 24.93 -4.57
CA ASP A 412 2.00 25.38 -4.64
C ASP A 412 2.74 24.72 -5.81
N PRO A 413 2.55 25.21 -7.04
CA PRO A 413 3.24 24.67 -8.20
C PRO A 413 4.71 25.12 -8.29
N GLY A 414 5.24 25.96 -7.39
CA GLY A 414 6.53 26.63 -7.62
C GLY A 414 7.41 27.00 -6.43
N ARG A 415 6.97 26.91 -5.17
CA ARG A 415 7.83 27.27 -4.03
C ARG A 415 8.58 26.04 -3.51
N MET A 416 9.75 25.82 -4.09
CA MET A 416 10.72 24.86 -3.58
C MET A 416 11.18 25.33 -2.18
N LEU A 417 11.00 24.50 -1.15
CA LEU A 417 11.48 24.81 0.20
C LEU A 417 13.02 24.73 0.18
N VAL A 418 13.67 25.88 0.01
CA VAL A 418 15.11 26.02 0.20
C VAL A 418 15.33 26.30 1.69
N HIS A 419 15.62 25.25 2.46
CA HIS A 419 16.23 25.46 3.77
C HIS A 419 17.72 25.71 3.55
N ARG A 420 18.15 26.94 3.84
CA ARG A 420 19.55 27.33 3.98
C ARG A 420 20.14 26.75 5.26
#